data_AF-A0A4R4K9A9-F1
#
_entry.id   AF-A0A4R4K9A9-F1
#
_cell.length_a   1.000
_cell.length_b   1.000
_cell.length_c   1.000
_cell.angle_alpha   90.00
_cell.angle_beta   90.00
_cell.angle_gamma   90.00
#
_symmetry.space_group_name_H-M   'P 1'
#
loop_
_entity.id
_entity.type
_entity.pdbx_description
1 polymer ?
#
loop_
_entity_poly.entity_id
_entity_poly.type
_entity_poly.pdbx_seq_one_letter_code
_entity_poly.pdbx_strand_id
1 'polypeptide(L)'
;MPQDNHSALVYALSKWIENHLGRVIHLEELAAYSGYSLWHMQKIFKEVTGISLGKYIRQRRLTGAVHLLRNSTLPIFDIALDFGFGSQSHFTYMFRKEYGITPYDFRQNPDIELEVKLPLHFATHCS
;
A
#
# COMPACT_ATOMS: atom_id res chain seq x y z
N MET A 1 7.86 -20.73 -22.37
CA MET A 1 6.71 -19.95 -21.88
C MET A 1 7.02 -19.45 -20.47
N PRO A 2 7.40 -18.16 -20.27
CA PRO A 2 7.75 -17.61 -18.96
C PRO A 2 6.66 -16.74 -18.29
N GLN A 3 5.49 -16.56 -18.92
CA GLN A 3 4.48 -15.59 -18.45
C GLN A 3 3.80 -15.98 -17.12
N ASP A 4 3.72 -17.27 -16.78
CA ASP A 4 3.00 -17.74 -15.58
C ASP A 4 3.70 -17.36 -14.25
N ASN A 5 5.03 -17.19 -14.26
CA ASN A 5 5.79 -16.94 -13.04
C ASN A 5 5.72 -15.46 -12.58
N HIS A 6 5.49 -14.53 -13.50
CA HIS A 6 5.44 -13.09 -13.18
C HIS A 6 4.13 -12.71 -12.47
N SER A 7 2.99 -13.26 -12.90
CA SER A 7 1.70 -13.05 -12.23
C SER A 7 1.69 -13.67 -10.84
N ALA A 8 2.26 -14.87 -10.68
CA ALA A 8 2.42 -15.53 -9.39
C ALA A 8 3.31 -14.71 -8.43
N LEU A 9 4.39 -14.11 -8.94
CA LEU A 9 5.24 -13.19 -8.17
C LEU A 9 4.44 -11.98 -7.68
N VAL A 10 3.68 -11.32 -8.55
CA VAL A 10 2.87 -10.14 -8.17
C VAL A 10 1.82 -10.50 -7.12
N TYR A 11 1.15 -11.65 -7.27
CA TYR A 11 0.22 -12.16 -6.28
C TYR A 11 0.91 -12.33 -4.91
N ALA A 12 2.06 -13.03 -4.89
CA ALA A 12 2.80 -13.30 -3.67
C ALA A 12 3.29 -12.01 -2.99
N LEU A 13 3.80 -11.06 -3.76
CA LEU A 13 4.24 -9.76 -3.26
C LEU A 13 3.07 -8.95 -2.71
N SER A 14 1.95 -8.89 -3.43
CA SER A 14 0.75 -8.17 -2.97
C SER A 14 0.22 -8.76 -1.66
N LYS A 15 0.13 -10.09 -1.55
CA LYS A 15 -0.29 -10.77 -0.32
C LYS A 15 0.67 -10.51 0.83
N TRP A 16 1.98 -10.59 0.58
CA TRP A 16 2.99 -10.30 1.59
C TRP A 16 2.89 -8.85 2.07
N ILE A 17 2.70 -7.89 1.17
CA ILE A 17 2.56 -6.47 1.51
C ILE A 17 1.37 -6.25 2.43
N GLU A 18 0.19 -6.78 2.11
CA GLU A 18 -1.01 -6.61 2.95
C GLU A 18 -0.79 -7.12 4.38
N ASN A 19 -0.10 -8.25 4.55
CA ASN A 19 0.20 -8.82 5.86
C ASN A 19 1.22 -8.01 6.68
N HIS A 20 1.89 -7.02 6.08
CA HIS A 20 2.95 -6.24 6.72
C HIS A 20 2.70 -4.73 6.68
N LEU A 21 1.49 -4.27 6.31
CA LEU A 21 1.17 -2.83 6.21
C LEU A 21 1.24 -2.08 7.54
N GLY A 22 1.06 -2.77 8.67
CA GLY A 22 1.12 -2.19 10.03
C GLY A 22 2.55 -1.99 10.55
N ARG A 23 3.55 -1.93 9.67
CA ARG A 23 4.93 -1.60 10.02
C ARG A 23 5.67 -0.97 8.84
N VAL A 24 6.89 -0.50 9.12
CA VAL A 24 7.85 -0.17 8.06
C VAL A 24 8.20 -1.44 7.28
N ILE A 25 8.05 -1.36 5.96
CA ILE A 25 8.42 -2.39 4.99
C ILE A 25 9.70 -1.93 4.29
N HIS A 26 10.77 -2.71 4.38
CA HIS A 26 11.97 -2.52 3.58
C HIS A 26 11.86 -3.32 2.27
N LEU A 27 12.30 -2.73 1.16
CA LEU A 27 12.15 -3.36 -0.15
C LEU A 27 13.07 -4.58 -0.31
N GLU A 28 14.15 -4.60 0.46
CA GLU A 28 15.10 -5.69 0.58
C GLU A 28 14.46 -6.95 1.17
N GLU A 29 13.50 -6.81 2.11
CA GLU A 29 12.74 -7.93 2.66
C GLU A 29 11.89 -8.61 1.59
N LEU A 30 11.25 -7.80 0.74
CA LEU A 30 10.45 -8.28 -0.39
C LEU A 30 11.32 -8.99 -1.44
N ALA A 31 12.50 -8.42 -1.73
CA ALA A 31 13.45 -9.02 -2.66
C ALA A 31 13.92 -10.39 -2.13
N ALA A 32 14.35 -10.46 -0.87
CA ALA A 32 14.75 -11.70 -0.21
C ALA A 32 13.63 -12.74 -0.19
N TYR A 33 12.39 -12.31 0.11
CA TYR A 33 11.21 -13.18 0.08
C TYR A 33 10.93 -13.75 -1.32
N SER A 34 11.12 -12.93 -2.37
CA SER A 34 10.84 -13.34 -3.74
C SER A 34 11.92 -14.20 -4.39
N GLY A 35 13.13 -14.24 -3.83
CA GLY A 35 14.31 -14.86 -4.45
C GLY A 35 14.88 -14.09 -5.65
N TYR A 36 14.34 -12.91 -5.97
CA TYR A 36 14.84 -12.03 -7.02
C TYR A 36 15.69 -10.89 -6.46
N SER A 37 16.59 -10.37 -7.28
CA SER A 37 17.22 -9.10 -6.97
C SER A 37 16.16 -7.99 -6.91
N LEU A 38 16.41 -6.98 -6.06
CA LEU A 38 15.50 -5.84 -5.86
C LEU A 38 15.08 -5.20 -7.19
N TRP A 39 16.06 -4.95 -8.07
CA TRP A 39 15.80 -4.35 -9.38
C TRP A 39 14.90 -5.22 -10.25
N HIS A 40 15.17 -6.53 -10.32
CA HIS A 40 14.39 -7.45 -11.16
C HIS A 40 12.96 -7.59 -10.63
N MET A 41 12.79 -7.73 -9.32
CA MET A 41 11.47 -7.75 -8.67
C MET A 41 10.67 -6.49 -8.99
N GLN A 42 11.27 -5.31 -8.83
CA GLN A 42 10.61 -4.03 -9.13
C GLN A 42 10.23 -3.90 -10.60
N LYS A 43 11.10 -4.39 -11.50
CA LYS A 43 10.86 -4.40 -12.94
C LYS A 43 9.66 -5.28 -13.29
N ILE A 44 9.66 -6.55 -12.86
CA ILE A 44 8.55 -7.49 -13.11
C ILE A 44 7.24 -6.92 -12.55
N PHE A 45 7.27 -6.41 -11.31
CA PHE A 45 6.09 -5.84 -10.69
C PHE A 45 5.50 -4.70 -11.53
N LYS A 46 6.33 -3.79 -12.02
CA LYS A 46 5.88 -2.68 -12.87
C LYS A 46 5.38 -3.14 -14.23
N GLU A 47 6.04 -4.14 -14.85
CA GLU A 47 5.64 -4.69 -16.14
C GLU A 47 4.26 -5.35 -16.07
N VAL A 48 3.97 -6.07 -14.99
CA VAL A 48 2.68 -6.77 -14.81
C VAL A 48 1.57 -5.82 -14.35
N THR A 49 1.87 -4.89 -13.43
CA THR A 49 0.83 -4.07 -12.77
C THR A 49 0.65 -2.67 -13.38
N GLY A 50 1.59 -2.24 -14.23
CA GLY A 50 1.65 -0.88 -14.75
C GLY A 50 2.09 0.19 -13.73
N ILE A 51 2.30 -0.16 -12.46
CA ILE A 51 2.68 0.77 -11.39
C ILE A 51 3.96 0.33 -10.68
N SER A 52 4.73 1.28 -10.16
CA SER A 52 5.91 0.92 -9.37
C SER A 52 5.52 0.31 -8.03
N LEU A 53 6.33 -0.65 -7.57
CA LEU A 53 6.15 -1.32 -6.28
C LEU A 53 6.04 -0.31 -5.12
N GLY A 54 6.89 0.71 -5.09
CA GLY A 54 6.84 1.76 -4.07
C GLY A 54 5.55 2.61 -4.12
N LYS A 55 4.99 2.85 -5.31
CA LYS A 55 3.69 3.53 -5.44
C LYS A 55 2.58 2.64 -4.90
N TYR A 56 2.61 1.35 -5.23
CA TYR A 56 1.65 0.38 -4.73
C TYR A 56 1.66 0.29 -3.19
N ILE A 57 2.84 0.06 -2.58
CA ILE A 57 2.98 0.01 -1.11
C ILE A 57 2.43 1.27 -0.44
N ARG A 58 2.73 2.45 -1.00
CA ARG A 58 2.20 3.72 -0.46
C ARG A 58 0.68 3.78 -0.53
N GLN A 59 0.08 3.39 -1.66
CA GLN A 59 -1.38 3.38 -1.81
C GLN A 59 -2.03 2.41 -0.83
N ARG A 60 -1.44 1.23 -0.63
CA ARG A 60 -1.92 0.25 0.35
C ARG A 60 -1.85 0.75 1.78
N ARG A 61 -0.75 1.41 2.17
CA ARG A 61 -0.59 2.08 3.47
C ARG A 61 -1.64 3.17 3.70
N LEU A 62 -1.87 4.02 2.70
CA LEU A 62 -2.91 5.06 2.77
C LEU A 62 -4.30 4.44 2.92
N THR A 63 -4.62 3.40 2.15
CA THR A 63 -5.88 2.66 2.29
C THR A 63 -6.06 2.03 3.67
N GLY A 64 -5.02 1.43 4.24
CA GLY A 64 -5.07 0.92 5.61
C GLY A 64 -5.34 2.03 6.63
N ALA A 65 -4.71 3.19 6.45
CA ALA A 65 -4.92 4.35 7.32
C ALA A 65 -6.35 4.90 7.25
N VAL A 66 -7.02 4.85 6.10
CA VAL A 66 -8.44 5.23 5.96
C VAL A 66 -9.31 4.46 6.96
N HIS A 67 -9.07 3.16 7.12
CA HIS A 67 -9.82 2.33 8.04
C HIS A 67 -9.63 2.77 9.51
N LEU A 68 -8.38 3.02 9.94
CA LEU A 68 -8.12 3.50 11.30
C LEU A 68 -8.62 4.92 11.54
N LEU A 69 -8.54 5.80 10.54
CA LEU A 69 -9.05 7.17 10.64
C LEU A 69 -10.56 7.21 10.88
N ARG A 70 -11.30 6.27 10.27
CA ARG A 70 -12.77 6.16 10.37
C ARG A 70 -13.23 5.44 11.65
N ASN A 71 -12.51 4.39 12.06
CA ASN A 71 -12.99 3.46 13.10
C ASN A 71 -12.24 3.58 14.45
N SER A 72 -11.29 4.51 14.57
CA SER A 72 -10.53 4.68 15.81
C SER A 72 -10.33 6.15 16.20
N THR A 73 -10.05 6.36 17.48
CA THR A 73 -9.68 7.66 18.06
C THR A 73 -8.17 7.85 18.13
N LEU A 74 -7.37 6.95 17.55
CA LEU A 74 -5.90 7.03 17.58
C LEU A 74 -5.42 8.37 17.02
N PRO A 75 -4.41 9.02 17.64
CA PRO A 75 -3.79 10.21 17.07
C PRO A 75 -3.36 10.00 15.62
N ILE A 76 -3.54 11.02 14.77
CA ILE A 76 -3.16 10.94 13.34
C ILE A 76 -1.64 10.69 13.22
N PHE A 77 -0.86 11.19 14.18
CA PHE A 77 0.56 10.89 14.30
C PHE A 77 0.84 9.39 14.46
N ASP A 78 0.17 8.73 15.39
CA ASP A 78 0.36 7.29 15.65
C ASP A 78 -0.05 6.46 14.44
N ILE A 79 -1.19 6.78 13.81
CA ILE A 79 -1.62 6.13 12.55
C ILE A 79 -0.56 6.31 11.46
N ALA A 80 0.04 7.49 11.35
CA ALA A 80 1.11 7.71 10.38
C ALA A 80 2.31 6.79 10.64
N LEU A 81 2.72 6.63 11.90
CA LEU A 81 3.83 5.76 12.29
C LEU A 81 3.51 4.28 12.05
N ASP A 82 2.30 3.83 12.42
CA ASP A 82 1.86 2.44 12.24
C ASP A 82 1.88 2.03 10.76
N PHE A 83 1.55 2.94 9.85
CA PHE A 83 1.65 2.71 8.41
C PHE A 83 3.03 3.07 7.81
N GLY A 84 4.04 3.24 8.64
CA GLY A 84 5.44 3.40 8.25
C GLY A 84 5.76 4.74 7.56
N PHE A 85 5.03 5.81 7.89
CA PHE A 85 5.39 7.18 7.52
C PHE A 85 6.33 7.78 8.57
N GLY A 86 7.41 8.42 8.15
CA GLY A 86 8.37 9.03 9.08
C GLY A 86 7.89 10.32 9.76
N SER A 87 6.75 10.88 9.36
CA SER A 87 6.14 12.04 10.02
C SER A 87 4.66 12.20 9.65
N GLN A 88 3.89 12.81 10.55
CA GLN A 88 2.49 13.18 10.30
C GLN A 88 2.35 14.14 9.11
N SER A 89 3.26 15.11 8.96
CA SER A 89 3.20 16.08 7.85
C SER A 89 3.35 15.40 6.48
N HIS A 90 4.27 14.44 6.38
CA HIS A 90 4.44 13.66 5.14
C HIS A 90 3.22 12.77 4.88
N PHE A 91 2.68 12.13 5.91
CA PHE A 91 1.44 11.35 5.81
C PHE A 91 0.27 12.21 5.32
N THR A 92 0.02 13.36 5.95
CA THR A 92 -1.05 14.30 5.56
C THR A 92 -0.88 14.78 4.12
N TYR A 93 0.34 15.13 3.71
CA TYR A 93 0.63 15.51 2.32
C TYR A 93 0.27 14.39 1.34
N MET A 94 0.71 13.16 1.62
CA MET A 94 0.46 12.00 0.75
C MET A 94 -1.01 11.60 0.73
N PHE A 95 -1.68 11.64 1.88
CA PHE A 95 -3.10 11.34 2.01
C PHE A 95 -3.94 12.33 1.20
N ARG A 96 -3.68 13.63 1.35
CA ARG A 96 -4.35 14.66 0.54
C ARG A 96 -4.04 14.54 -0.95
N LYS A 97 -2.82 14.14 -1.31
CA LYS A 97 -2.46 13.91 -2.71
C LYS A 97 -3.22 12.75 -3.34
N GLU A 98 -3.49 11.69 -2.58
CA GLU A 98 -4.23 10.52 -3.09
C GLU A 98 -5.75 10.73 -3.06
N TYR A 99 -6.28 11.38 -2.01
CA TYR A 99 -7.72 11.45 -1.74
C TYR A 99 -8.35 12.84 -1.84
N GLY A 100 -7.56 13.89 -2.07
CA GLY A 100 -8.04 15.27 -2.18
C GLY A 100 -8.40 15.97 -0.86
N ILE A 101 -8.37 15.26 0.27
CA ILE A 101 -8.75 15.75 1.60
C ILE A 101 -7.67 15.44 2.65
N THR A 102 -7.60 16.19 3.76
CA THR A 102 -6.66 15.86 4.85
C THR A 102 -7.17 14.69 5.70
N PRO A 103 -6.29 13.94 6.40
CA PRO A 103 -6.71 12.91 7.34
C PRO A 103 -7.61 13.42 8.46
N TYR A 104 -7.37 14.66 8.91
CA TYR A 104 -8.15 15.31 9.95
C TYR A 104 -9.57 15.61 9.46
N ASP A 105 -9.70 16.27 8.31
CA ASP A 105 -11.01 16.59 7.74
C ASP A 105 -11.80 15.33 7.41
N PHE A 106 -11.13 14.29 6.88
CA PHE A 106 -11.76 13.00 6.63
C PHE A 106 -12.34 12.38 7.91
N ARG A 107 -11.61 12.42 9.03
CA ARG A 107 -12.08 11.90 10.32
C ARG A 107 -13.28 12.67 10.85
N GLN A 108 -13.28 14.00 10.72
CA GLN A 108 -14.37 14.85 11.24
C GLN A 108 -15.68 14.71 10.45
N ASN A 109 -15.61 14.24 9.21
CA ASN A 109 -16.77 14.13 8.33
C ASN A 109 -17.10 12.65 8.05
N PRO A 110 -18.07 12.05 8.76
CA PRO A 110 -18.43 10.63 8.62
C PRO A 110 -19.03 10.31 7.25
N ASP A 111 -19.69 11.29 6.61
CA ASP A 111 -20.38 11.11 5.32
C ASP A 111 -19.44 11.07 4.11
N ILE A 112 -18.15 11.37 4.30
CA ILE A 112 -17.17 11.31 3.21
C ILE A 112 -16.76 9.86 2.98
N GLU A 113 -17.06 9.32 1.79
CA GLU A 113 -16.49 8.05 1.36
C GLU A 113 -15.27 8.30 0.47
N LEU A 114 -14.18 7.59 0.74
CA LEU A 114 -12.99 7.63 -0.09
C LEU A 114 -12.93 6.39 -0.98
N GLU A 115 -12.59 6.60 -2.25
CA GLU A 115 -12.30 5.50 -3.16
C GLU A 115 -10.98 4.83 -2.74
N VAL A 116 -11.10 3.70 -2.04
CA VAL A 116 -9.96 2.89 -1.65
C VAL A 116 -9.65 1.87 -2.72
N LYS A 117 -8.37 1.74 -3.06
CA LYS A 117 -7.91 0.71 -4.00
C LYS A 117 -8.00 -0.65 -3.31
N LEU A 118 -8.18 -1.71 -4.08
CA LEU A 118 -8.12 -3.09 -3.57
C LEU A 118 -6.70 -3.65 -3.73
N PRO A 119 -6.29 -4.60 -2.88
CA PRO A 119 -5.07 -5.38 -3.10
C PRO A 119 -5.07 -6.10 -4.44
N LEU A 120 -3.93 -6.10 -5.13
CA LEU A 120 -3.80 -6.69 -6.47
C LEU A 120 -4.01 -8.22 -6.47
N HIS A 121 -3.72 -8.89 -5.36
CA HIS A 121 -3.94 -10.33 -5.23
C HIS A 121 -5.43 -10.73 -5.16
N PHE A 122 -6.36 -9.79 -4.92
CA PHE A 122 -7.80 -10.07 -5.03
C PHE A 122 -8.30 -9.97 -6.48
N ALA A 123 -7.65 -9.17 -7.32
CA ALA A 123 -8.02 -9.00 -8.73
C ALA A 123 -7.53 -10.15 -9.63
N THR A 124 -6.59 -10.96 -9.16
CA THR A 124 -5.94 -12.04 -9.92
C THR A 124 -6.68 -13.38 -9.86
N HIS A 125 -7.84 -13.44 -9.21
CA HIS A 125 -8.70 -14.64 -9.17
C HIS A 125 -9.77 -14.69 -10.27
N CYS A 126 -9.84 -13.71 -11.18
CA CYS A 126 -10.71 -13.75 -12.35
C CYS A 126 -9.90 -14.11 -13.60
N SER A 127 -9.71 -15.40 -13.85
CA SER A 127 -9.36 -15.97 -15.16
C SER A 127 -9.90 -17.40 -15.22
#